data_AF-A0A496AF22-F1
#
_entry.id   AF-A0A496AF22-F1
#
_cell.length_a   1.000
_cell.length_b   1.000
_cell.length_c   1.000
_cell.angle_alpha   90.00
_cell.angle_beta   90.00
_cell.angle_gamma   90.00
#
_symmetry.space_group_name_H-M   'P 1'
#
loop_
_entity.id
_entity.type
_entity.pdbx_description
1 polymer ?
#
loop_
_entity_poly.entity_id
_entity_poly.type
_entity_poly.pdbx_seq_one_letter_code
_entity_poly.pdbx_strand_id
1 'polypeptide(L)'
;NNFVMTIAERKAKLSGHKKNIELSEDQWGCDKPVYRAKAISPTFGESIVIFFRDRGKIRTLLVFGKPLRASEALRIWSQHHGIEQFWRYLKSNLHVSAMSLQSREGTYVSLGIKVISYLMLLQISISERRTFHQIQLQLTGERQILTDFITHFHTIIPKEP
;
A
#
# COMPACT_ATOMS: atom_id res chain seq x y z
N ASN A 1 -8.18 -3.66 -18.67
CA ASN A 1 -9.41 -3.16 -18.01
C ASN A 1 -10.63 -3.50 -18.84
N ASN A 2 -11.46 -4.41 -18.33
CA ASN A 2 -12.70 -4.84 -18.98
C ASN A 2 -13.92 -4.01 -18.54
N PHE A 3 -13.74 -2.99 -17.70
CA PHE A 3 -14.83 -2.13 -17.27
C PHE A 3 -15.42 -1.34 -18.44
N VAL A 4 -16.74 -1.42 -18.58
CA VAL A 4 -17.54 -0.64 -19.51
C VAL A 4 -18.08 0.56 -18.75
N MET A 5 -17.94 1.75 -19.34
CA MET A 5 -18.42 3.00 -18.77
C MET A 5 -19.06 3.86 -19.86
N THR A 6 -20.09 4.59 -19.45
CA THR A 6 -20.68 5.67 -20.26
C THR A 6 -20.02 6.98 -19.86
N ILE A 7 -19.30 7.60 -20.79
CA ILE A 7 -18.64 8.91 -20.62
C ILE A 7 -19.10 9.79 -21.77
N ALA A 8 -19.65 10.97 -21.47
CA ALA A 8 -20.18 11.90 -22.48
C ALA A 8 -21.04 11.17 -23.54
N GLU A 9 -22.07 10.46 -23.06
CA GLU A 9 -23.05 9.69 -23.88
C GLU A 9 -22.51 8.44 -24.60
N ARG A 10 -21.19 8.26 -24.65
CA ARG A 10 -20.59 7.09 -25.27
C ARG A 10 -20.39 5.95 -24.26
N LYS A 11 -21.09 4.84 -24.47
CA LYS A 11 -20.89 3.59 -23.73
C LYS A 11 -19.79 2.74 -24.39
N ALA A 12 -18.65 2.59 -23.73
CA ALA A 12 -17.54 1.79 -24.25
C ALA A 12 -16.67 1.22 -23.12
N LYS A 13 -15.80 0.25 -23.46
CA LYS A 13 -14.73 -0.19 -22.55
C LYS A 13 -13.77 0.97 -22.28
N LEU A 14 -13.18 1.02 -21.09
CA LEU A 14 -12.16 2.02 -20.75
C LEU A 14 -11.01 2.07 -21.75
N SER A 15 -10.61 0.93 -22.33
CA SER A 15 -9.60 0.89 -23.40
C SER A 15 -10.05 1.61 -24.69
N GLY A 16 -11.34 1.57 -25.01
CA GLY A 16 -11.91 2.29 -26.15
C GLY A 16 -11.96 3.80 -25.88
N HIS A 17 -12.29 4.19 -24.65
CA HIS A 17 -12.25 5.60 -24.22
C HIS A 17 -10.84 6.17 -24.31
N LYS A 18 -9.81 5.46 -23.84
CA LYS A 18 -8.40 5.89 -23.90
C LYS A 18 -7.91 6.31 -25.29
N LYS A 19 -8.47 5.74 -26.37
CA LYS A 19 -8.06 6.06 -27.74
C LYS A 19 -8.56 7.41 -28.23
N ASN A 20 -9.64 7.92 -27.64
CA ASN A 20 -10.35 9.10 -28.13
C ASN A 20 -10.32 10.26 -27.12
N ILE A 21 -9.61 10.10 -26.01
CA ILE A 21 -9.53 11.12 -24.98
C ILE A 21 -8.31 11.99 -25.23
N GLU A 22 -8.56 13.28 -25.34
CA GLU A 22 -7.52 14.31 -25.29
C GLU A 22 -7.26 14.68 -23.83
N LEU A 23 -5.99 14.64 -23.44
CA LEU A 23 -5.57 15.03 -22.10
C LEU A 23 -5.27 16.53 -22.10
N SER A 24 -5.75 17.26 -21.10
CA SER A 24 -5.41 18.66 -20.92
C SER A 24 -4.12 18.78 -20.12
N GLU A 25 -3.21 19.64 -20.59
CA GLU A 25 -2.04 20.09 -19.82
C GLU A 25 -2.44 21.20 -18.85
N ASP A 26 -1.56 21.52 -17.89
CA ASP A 26 -1.71 22.64 -16.93
C ASP A 26 -3.01 22.69 -16.12
N GLN A 27 -3.60 21.52 -15.84
CA GLN A 27 -4.73 21.40 -14.93
C GLN A 27 -4.28 21.73 -13.49
N TRP A 28 -5.09 22.51 -12.78
CA TRP A 28 -4.78 22.99 -11.42
C TRP A 28 -4.32 21.87 -10.47
N GLY A 29 -3.08 21.97 -9.99
CA GLY A 29 -2.46 21.03 -9.06
C GLY A 29 -2.14 19.65 -9.65
N CYS A 30 -2.07 19.53 -10.98
CA CYS A 30 -1.71 18.29 -11.67
C CYS A 30 -0.39 18.47 -12.43
N ASP A 31 0.66 17.76 -12.02
CA ASP A 31 1.97 17.79 -12.69
C ASP A 31 2.00 16.99 -14.01
N LYS A 32 0.86 16.45 -14.43
CA LYS A 32 0.74 15.51 -15.55
C LYS A 32 -0.52 15.82 -16.36
N PRO A 33 -0.49 15.63 -17.69
CA PRO A 33 -1.68 15.76 -18.53
C PRO A 33 -2.80 14.84 -18.04
N VAL A 34 -4.00 15.42 -17.86
CA VAL A 34 -5.12 14.73 -17.23
C VAL A 34 -6.44 15.09 -17.90
N TYR A 35 -7.37 14.14 -17.90
CA TYR A 35 -8.76 14.32 -18.29
C TYR A 35 -9.65 13.71 -17.22
N ARG A 36 -10.57 14.51 -16.68
CA ARG A 36 -11.52 14.10 -15.65
C ARG A 36 -12.93 14.16 -16.20
N ALA A 37 -13.67 13.07 -16.07
CA ALA A 37 -15.06 13.02 -16.47
C ALA A 37 -15.93 12.33 -15.43
N LYS A 38 -17.21 12.74 -15.40
CA LYS A 38 -18.26 11.91 -14.78
C LYS A 38 -18.54 10.73 -15.69
N ALA A 39 -18.74 9.57 -15.11
CA ALA A 39 -19.05 8.35 -15.84
C ALA A 39 -20.09 7.52 -15.11
N ILE A 40 -20.87 6.77 -15.88
CA ILE A 40 -21.79 5.78 -15.33
C ILE A 40 -21.26 4.39 -15.65
N SER A 41 -21.03 3.59 -14.62
CA SER A 41 -20.66 2.19 -14.73
C SER A 41 -21.88 1.31 -14.45
N PRO A 42 -22.14 0.26 -15.26
CA PRO A 42 -23.15 -0.75 -14.92
C PRO A 42 -22.88 -1.46 -13.60
N THR A 43 -21.62 -1.54 -13.18
CA THR A 43 -21.20 -2.26 -11.97
C THR A 43 -21.18 -1.36 -10.74
N PHE A 44 -20.77 -0.10 -10.91
CA PHE A 44 -20.48 0.80 -9.78
C PHE A 44 -21.41 2.02 -9.71
N GLY A 45 -22.36 2.17 -10.65
CA GLY A 45 -23.19 3.36 -10.75
C GLY A 45 -22.38 4.60 -11.18
N GLU A 46 -22.76 5.76 -10.64
CA GLU A 46 -22.06 7.01 -10.89
C GLU A 46 -20.65 7.02 -10.29
N SER A 47 -19.68 7.45 -11.07
CA SER A 47 -18.28 7.52 -10.66
C SER A 47 -17.55 8.66 -11.37
N ILE A 48 -16.42 9.07 -10.81
CA ILE A 48 -15.48 9.95 -11.50
C ILE A 48 -14.38 9.09 -12.11
N VAL A 49 -14.10 9.31 -13.38
CA VAL A 49 -13.00 8.66 -14.10
C VAL A 49 -11.94 9.69 -14.42
N ILE A 50 -10.70 9.37 -14.09
CA ILE A 50 -9.55 10.22 -14.37
C ILE A 50 -8.61 9.45 -15.28
N PHE A 51 -8.32 10.02 -16.44
CA PHE A 51 -7.31 9.56 -17.36
C PHE A 51 -6.09 10.45 -17.23
N PHE A 52 -4.91 9.88 -17.14
CA PHE A 52 -3.68 10.66 -16.98
C PHE A 52 -2.51 9.98 -17.67
N ARG A 53 -1.53 10.78 -18.10
CA ARG A 53 -0.30 10.26 -18.70
C ARG A 53 0.70 9.91 -17.60
N ASP A 54 1.16 8.67 -17.60
CA ASP A 54 2.21 8.20 -16.69
C ASP A 54 3.16 7.26 -17.42
N ARG A 55 4.47 7.59 -17.39
CA ARG A 55 5.53 6.83 -18.06
C ARG A 55 5.20 6.49 -19.53
N GLY A 56 4.71 7.49 -20.28
CA GLY A 56 4.35 7.36 -21.69
C GLY A 56 3.02 6.63 -21.97
N LYS A 57 2.30 6.15 -20.95
CA LYS A 57 1.02 5.43 -21.11
C LYS A 57 -0.14 6.20 -20.49
N ILE A 58 -1.31 6.13 -21.13
CA ILE A 58 -2.55 6.64 -20.52
C ILE A 58 -3.04 5.63 -19.50
N ARG A 59 -3.00 6.02 -18.22
CA ARG A 59 -3.58 5.28 -17.10
C ARG A 59 -5.00 5.77 -16.81
N THR A 60 -5.73 4.98 -16.04
CA THR A 60 -7.09 5.31 -15.62
C THR A 60 -7.23 5.06 -14.13
N LEU A 61 -7.79 6.02 -13.42
CA LEU A 61 -8.20 5.93 -12.03
C LEU A 61 -9.72 6.03 -11.97
N LEU A 62 -10.34 5.15 -11.20
CA LEU A 62 -11.76 5.22 -10.86
C LEU A 62 -11.86 5.78 -9.45
N VAL A 63 -12.66 6.83 -9.28
CA VAL A 63 -12.91 7.48 -8.00
C VAL A 63 -14.36 7.27 -7.63
N PHE A 64 -14.58 6.61 -6.51
CA PHE A 64 -15.90 6.28 -5.96
C PHE A 64 -16.17 7.11 -4.70
N GLY A 65 -17.45 7.36 -4.41
CA GLY A 65 -17.86 8.16 -3.25
C GLY A 65 -17.70 9.65 -3.52
N LYS A 66 -16.88 10.35 -2.72
CA LYS A 66 -16.70 11.80 -2.85
C LYS A 66 -16.05 12.14 -4.21
N PRO A 67 -16.62 13.04 -5.02
CA PRO A 67 -16.12 13.35 -6.36
C PRO A 67 -14.85 14.20 -6.31
N LEU A 68 -13.70 13.57 -6.01
CA LEU A 68 -12.41 14.23 -5.87
C LEU A 68 -12.00 15.01 -7.13
N ARG A 69 -11.20 16.06 -6.93
CA ARG A 69 -10.48 16.76 -7.99
C ARG A 69 -9.41 15.84 -8.58
N ALA A 70 -8.99 16.12 -9.80
CA ALA A 70 -7.96 15.34 -10.48
C ALA A 70 -6.66 15.29 -9.66
N SER A 71 -6.22 16.44 -9.14
CA SER A 71 -5.01 16.59 -8.32
C SER A 71 -5.06 15.78 -7.03
N GLU A 72 -6.17 15.83 -6.29
CA GLU A 72 -6.39 15.06 -5.06
C GLU A 72 -6.30 13.56 -5.33
N ALA A 73 -6.98 13.10 -6.38
CA ALA A 73 -7.02 11.70 -6.74
C ALA A 73 -5.65 11.19 -7.24
N LEU A 74 -4.91 12.01 -8.00
CA LEU A 74 -3.55 11.70 -8.43
C LEU A 74 -2.57 11.67 -7.26
N ARG A 75 -2.72 12.55 -6.27
CA ARG A 75 -1.92 12.53 -5.04
C ARG A 75 -2.17 11.28 -4.21
N ILE A 76 -3.41 10.80 -4.13
CA ILE A 76 -3.70 9.51 -3.49
C ILE A 76 -3.09 8.37 -4.31
N TRP A 77 -3.25 8.42 -5.63
CA TRP A 77 -2.69 7.41 -6.52
C TRP A 77 -1.16 7.35 -6.42
N SER A 78 -0.44 8.46 -6.28
CA SER A 78 1.02 8.42 -6.16
C SER A 78 1.51 7.61 -4.95
N GLN A 79 0.67 7.47 -3.92
CA GLN A 79 0.94 6.69 -2.72
C GLN A 79 0.57 5.19 -2.85
N HIS A 80 -0.01 4.76 -3.97
CA HIS A 80 -0.51 3.37 -4.13
C HIS A 80 0.58 2.32 -3.88
N HIS A 81 1.82 2.60 -4.28
CA HIS A 81 2.92 1.66 -4.05
C HIS A 81 3.22 1.50 -2.56
N GLY A 82 3.21 2.59 -1.79
CA GLY A 82 3.40 2.53 -0.34
C GLY A 82 2.30 1.71 0.35
N ILE A 83 1.05 1.89 -0.07
CA ILE A 83 -0.10 1.10 0.42
C ILE A 83 0.06 -0.38 0.07
N GLU A 84 0.49 -0.69 -1.16
CA GLU A 84 0.73 -2.07 -1.59
C GLU A 84 1.83 -2.72 -0.77
N GLN A 85 2.95 -2.02 -0.54
CA GLN A 85 4.04 -2.51 0.30
C GLN A 85 3.60 -2.73 1.74
N PHE A 86 2.85 -1.79 2.33
CA PHE A 86 2.27 -1.93 3.66
C PHE A 86 1.48 -3.25 3.80
N TRP A 87 0.55 -3.50 2.87
CA TRP A 87 -0.24 -4.73 2.88
C TRP A 87 0.59 -5.98 2.63
N ARG A 88 1.61 -5.90 1.78
CA ARG A 88 2.53 -7.00 1.53
C ARG A 88 3.24 -7.40 2.83
N TYR A 89 3.84 -6.45 3.54
CA TYR A 89 4.54 -6.69 4.79
C TYR A 89 3.63 -7.22 5.90
N LEU A 90 2.43 -6.66 6.05
CA LEU A 90 1.47 -7.16 7.04
C LEU A 90 1.10 -8.62 6.81
N LYS A 91 0.94 -9.03 5.54
CA LYS A 91 0.61 -10.41 5.19
C LYS A 91 1.82 -11.34 5.30
N SER A 92 2.98 -10.94 4.78
CA SER A 92 4.15 -11.82 4.67
C SER A 92 4.97 -11.92 5.95
N ASN A 93 5.28 -10.80 6.60
CA ASN A 93 6.23 -10.76 7.72
C ASN A 93 5.51 -10.81 9.06
N LEU A 94 4.35 -10.16 9.12
CA LEU A 94 3.55 -10.11 10.34
C LEU A 94 2.45 -11.18 10.34
N HIS A 95 2.30 -11.96 9.27
CA HIS A 95 1.37 -13.10 9.21
C HIS A 95 -0.04 -12.77 9.71
N VAL A 96 -0.59 -11.62 9.30
CA VAL A 96 -1.95 -11.20 9.70
C VAL A 96 -3.00 -12.26 9.38
N SER A 97 -2.82 -13.00 8.28
CA SER A 97 -3.73 -14.08 7.86
C SER A 97 -3.67 -15.34 8.72
N ALA A 98 -2.65 -15.51 9.57
CA ALA A 98 -2.47 -16.69 10.42
C ALA A 98 -2.95 -16.46 11.86
N MET A 99 -3.60 -15.33 12.16
CA MET A 99 -4.13 -15.08 13.50
C MET A 99 -5.31 -16.02 13.79
N SER A 100 -5.25 -16.76 14.91
CA SER A 100 -6.44 -17.44 15.46
C SER A 100 -7.22 -16.44 16.31
N LEU A 101 -8.38 -16.02 15.80
CA LEU A 101 -9.19 -14.97 16.41
C LEU A 101 -10.25 -15.60 17.32
N GLN A 102 -9.99 -15.64 18.63
CA GLN A 102 -10.94 -16.21 19.59
C GLN A 102 -12.05 -15.22 20.01
N SER A 103 -11.85 -13.90 19.82
CA SER A 103 -12.84 -12.86 20.10
C SER A 103 -12.66 -11.60 19.24
N ARG A 104 -13.71 -10.76 19.15
CA ARG A 104 -13.68 -9.50 18.39
C ARG A 104 -12.64 -8.51 18.94
N GLU A 105 -12.59 -8.36 20.26
CA GLU A 105 -11.58 -7.55 20.95
C GLU A 105 -10.15 -8.09 20.72
N GLY A 106 -9.97 -9.41 20.82
CA GLY A 106 -8.69 -10.07 20.52
C GLY A 106 -8.21 -9.83 19.08
N THR A 107 -9.14 -9.73 18.13
CA THR A 107 -8.85 -9.37 16.74
C THR A 107 -8.28 -7.96 16.62
N TYR A 108 -8.93 -6.98 17.24
CA TYR A 108 -8.49 -5.59 17.15
C TYR A 108 -7.13 -5.39 17.80
N VAL A 109 -6.90 -6.00 18.98
CA VAL A 109 -5.60 -5.92 19.67
C VAL A 109 -4.50 -6.58 18.85
N SER A 110 -4.75 -7.79 18.32
CA SER A 110 -3.76 -8.53 17.53
C SER A 110 -3.39 -7.80 16.23
N LEU A 111 -4.37 -7.19 15.57
CA LEU A 111 -4.15 -6.37 14.39
C LEU A 111 -3.39 -5.07 14.75
N GLY A 112 -3.80 -4.39 15.83
CA GLY A 112 -3.18 -3.17 16.32
C GLY A 112 -1.69 -3.36 16.60
N ILE A 113 -1.33 -4.45 17.30
CA ILE A 113 0.07 -4.80 17.58
C ILE A 113 0.87 -4.90 16.27
N LYS A 114 0.36 -5.62 15.26
CA LYS A 114 1.07 -5.78 13.98
C LYS A 114 1.20 -4.47 13.22
N VAL A 115 0.17 -3.62 13.22
CA VAL A 115 0.25 -2.29 12.60
C VAL A 115 1.32 -1.44 13.30
N ILE A 116 1.35 -1.42 14.64
CA ILE A 116 2.36 -0.69 15.41
C ILE A 116 3.76 -1.25 15.13
N SER A 117 3.94 -2.57 15.12
CA SER A 117 5.22 -3.20 14.79
C SER A 117 5.71 -2.83 13.40
N TYR A 118 4.81 -2.80 12.39
CA TYR A 118 5.15 -2.32 11.06
C TYR A 118 5.63 -0.86 11.08
N LEU A 119 4.92 0.02 11.79
CA LEU A 119 5.31 1.44 11.89
C LEU A 119 6.67 1.61 12.57
N MET A 120 6.95 0.86 13.63
CA MET A 120 8.26 0.86 14.29
C MET A 120 9.38 0.41 13.34
N LEU A 121 9.18 -0.71 12.63
CA LEU A 121 10.14 -1.20 11.62
C LEU A 121 10.33 -0.20 10.48
N LEU A 122 9.27 0.49 10.06
CA LEU A 122 9.36 1.52 9.04
C LEU A 122 10.19 2.71 9.51
N GLN A 123 10.02 3.15 10.76
CA GLN A 123 10.84 4.23 11.34
C GLN A 123 12.32 3.84 11.41
N ILE A 124 12.64 2.63 11.87
CA ILE A 124 14.02 2.11 11.91
C ILE A 124 14.61 2.04 10.48
N SER A 125 13.83 1.53 9.52
CA SER A 125 14.24 1.46 8.12
C SER A 125 14.58 2.82 7.53
N ILE A 126 13.79 3.85 7.85
CA ILE A 126 14.04 5.22 7.43
C ILE A 126 15.28 5.81 8.12
N SER A 127 15.41 5.64 9.45
CA SER A 127 16.53 6.21 10.21
C SER A 127 17.88 5.57 9.85
N GLU A 128 17.91 4.26 9.66
CA GLU A 128 19.14 3.51 9.39
C GLU A 128 19.43 3.35 7.89
N ARG A 129 18.51 3.78 7.02
CA ARG A 129 18.55 3.56 5.56
C ARG A 129 18.74 2.08 5.19
N ARG A 130 18.19 1.18 6.01
CA ARG A 130 18.25 -0.28 5.81
C ARG A 130 16.91 -0.82 5.36
N THR A 131 16.94 -1.83 4.52
CA THR A 131 15.73 -2.58 4.15
C THR A 131 15.25 -3.43 5.33
N PHE A 132 13.96 -3.77 5.34
CA PHE A 132 13.39 -4.64 6.38
C PHE A 132 14.11 -5.99 6.47
N HIS A 133 14.57 -6.52 5.34
CA HIS A 133 15.33 -7.77 5.31
C HIS A 133 16.71 -7.63 5.99
N GLN A 134 17.42 -6.52 5.75
CA GLN A 134 18.70 -6.25 6.42
C GLN A 134 18.51 -6.08 7.94
N ILE A 135 17.45 -5.38 8.35
CA ILE A 135 17.08 -5.25 9.76
C ILE A 135 16.79 -6.63 10.37
N GLN A 136 16.01 -7.47 9.67
CA GLN A 136 15.69 -8.81 10.13
C GLN A 136 16.93 -9.70 10.25
N LEU A 137 17.84 -9.67 9.28
CA LEU A 137 19.10 -10.41 9.32
C LEU A 137 19.98 -9.97 10.49
N GLN A 138 20.11 -8.67 10.70
CA GLN A 138 20.87 -8.13 11.83
C GLN A 138 20.28 -8.57 13.17
N LEU A 139 18.97 -8.39 13.37
CA LEU A 139 18.30 -8.79 14.61
C LEU A 139 18.41 -10.31 14.86
N THR A 140 18.36 -11.12 13.79
CA THR A 140 18.54 -12.57 13.90
C THR A 140 19.98 -12.91 14.29
N GLY A 141 20.97 -12.25 13.69
CA GLY A 141 22.37 -12.43 14.03
C GLY A 141 22.69 -11.99 15.46
N GLU A 142 22.22 -10.81 15.88
CA GLU A 142 22.36 -10.30 17.24
C GLU A 142 21.71 -11.25 18.26
N ARG A 143 20.52 -11.78 17.96
CA ARG A 143 19.83 -12.75 18.82
C ARG A 143 20.59 -14.07 18.92
N GLN A 144 21.14 -14.56 17.81
CA GLN A 144 21.96 -15.77 17.82
C GLN A 144 23.20 -15.58 18.69
N ILE A 145 23.92 -14.47 18.51
CA ILE A 145 25.09 -14.11 19.33
C ILE A 145 24.69 -14.04 20.81
N LEU A 146 23.61 -13.34 21.16
CA LEU A 146 23.13 -13.25 22.55
C LEU A 146 22.80 -14.63 23.14
N THR A 147 22.19 -15.51 22.34
CA THR A 147 21.86 -16.88 22.75
C THR A 147 23.14 -17.70 22.95
N ASP A 148 24.13 -17.55 22.08
CA ASP A 148 25.43 -18.20 22.18
C ASP A 148 26.19 -17.70 23.43
N PHE A 149 26.14 -16.40 23.73
CA PHE A 149 26.71 -15.83 24.96
C PHE A 149 26.01 -16.38 26.21
N ILE A 150 24.68 -16.36 26.24
CA ILE A 150 23.88 -16.93 27.35
C ILE A 150 24.27 -18.41 27.57
N THR A 151 24.23 -19.23 26.51
CA THR A 151 24.55 -20.66 26.62
C THR A 151 26.01 -20.94 27.02
N HIS A 152 26.96 -20.13 26.53
CA HIS A 152 28.38 -20.31 26.84
C HIS A 152 28.78 -19.82 28.23
N PHE A 153 28.17 -18.73 28.72
CA PHE A 153 28.55 -18.11 30.00
C PHE A 153 27.68 -18.55 31.20
N HIS A 154 26.58 -19.31 30.99
CA HIS A 154 25.80 -19.90 32.10
C HIS A 154 26.41 -21.18 32.72
N THR A 155 27.53 -21.70 32.20
CA THR A 155 28.32 -22.74 32.88
C THR A 155 29.24 -22.19 33.98
N ILE A 156 29.27 -20.86 34.19
CA ILE A 156 30.10 -20.18 35.19
C ILE A 156 29.27 -19.67 36.39
N ILE A 157 28.09 -20.25 36.65
CA ILE A 157 27.54 -20.18 38.00
C ILE A 157 28.19 -21.31 38.78
N PRO A 158 29.13 -21.04 39.71
CA PRO A 158 29.66 -22.09 40.55
C PRO A 158 28.48 -22.71 41.28
N LYS A 159 28.31 -24.03 41.15
CA LYS A 159 27.52 -24.77 42.13
C LYS A 159 28.22 -24.55 43.46
N GLU A 160 27.65 -23.70 44.31
CA GLU A 160 28.08 -23.64 45.70
C GLU A 160 27.97 -25.05 46.31
N PRO A 161 28.99 -25.48 47.07
CA PRO A 161 29.00 -26.79 47.72
C PRO A 161 27.96 -26.93 48.82
#